data_AF-A0A7H9BLR6-F1
#
_entry.id   AF-A0A7H9BLR6-F1
#
_cell.length_a   1.000
_cell.length_b   1.000
_cell.length_c   1.000
_cell.angle_alpha   90.00
_cell.angle_beta   90.00
_cell.angle_gamma   90.00
#
_symmetry.space_group_name_H-M   'P 1'
#
loop_
_entity.id
_entity.type
_entity.pdbx_description
1 polymer ?
#
loop_
_entity_poly.entity_id
_entity_poly.type
_entity_poly.pdbx_seq_one_letter_code
_entity_poly.pdbx_strand_id
1 'polypeptide(L)' 'MKFYAYLESTPLAEPALLSEVTLVANPHELRKIARFLELAAEQMTQDPAQFEHVHLSDVDRDFTATPSLIVFNPQAL' A
#
# COMPACT_ATOMS: atom_id res chain seq x y z
N MET A 1 10.79 -8.08 2.29
CA MET A 1 9.54 -7.45 1.79
C MET A 1 8.69 -8.53 1.12
N LYS A 2 7.37 -8.43 1.19
CA LYS A 2 6.43 -9.34 0.51
C LYS A 2 5.39 -8.49 -0.20
N PHE A 3 4.95 -8.93 -1.37
CA PHE A 3 3.84 -8.31 -2.09
C PHE A 3 2.67 -9.27 -2.12
N TYR A 4 1.49 -8.74 -1.83
CA TYR A 4 0.24 -9.46 -1.78
C TYR A 4 -0.78 -8.75 -2.65
N ALA A 5 -1.63 -9.50 -3.34
CA ALA A 5 -2.72 -8.92 -4.11
C ALA A 5 -3.96 -9.81 -4.10
N TYR A 6 -5.11 -9.17 -4.33
CA TYR A 6 -6.38 -9.82 -4.61
C TYR A 6 -6.73 -9.58 -6.07
N LEU A 7 -7.32 -10.58 -6.72
CA LEU A 7 -7.97 -10.35 -8.00
C LEU A 7 -9.26 -9.56 -7.74
N GLU A 8 -9.53 -8.56 -8.57
CA GLU A 8 -10.75 -7.73 -8.48
C GLU A 8 -12.02 -8.59 -8.53
N SER A 9 -11.98 -9.69 -9.29
CA SER A 9 -13.09 -10.64 -9.42
C SER A 9 -13.28 -11.54 -8.20
N THR A 10 -12.32 -11.61 -7.28
CA THR A 10 -12.37 -12.49 -6.09
C THR A 10 -11.86 -11.78 -4.83
N PRO A 11 -12.55 -10.72 -4.36
CA PRO A 11 -12.08 -9.89 -3.25
C PRO A 11 -12.12 -10.60 -1.88
N LEU A 12 -12.79 -11.74 -1.78
CA LEU A 12 -12.91 -12.55 -0.55
C LEU A 12 -11.94 -13.74 -0.49
N ALA A 13 -11.05 -13.89 -1.48
CA ALA A 13 -10.02 -14.92 -1.47
C ALA A 13 -8.88 -14.56 -0.49
N GLU A 14 -8.03 -15.52 -0.14
CA GLU A 14 -6.74 -15.20 0.51
C GLU A 14 -5.83 -14.43 -0.47
N PRO A 15 -5.02 -13.46 0.01
CA PRO A 15 -4.15 -12.70 -0.88
C PRO A 15 -3.05 -13.60 -1.46
N ALA A 16 -2.81 -13.48 -2.77
CA ALA A 16 -1.73 -14.21 -3.44
C ALA A 16 -0.38 -13.54 -3.18
N LEU A 17 0.63 -14.33 -2.77
CA LEU A 17 2.01 -13.87 -2.70
C LEU A 17 2.59 -13.69 -4.10
N LEU A 18 3.05 -12.49 -4.43
CA LEU A 18 3.57 -12.14 -5.75
C LEU A 18 5.09 -12.24 -5.82
N SER A 19 5.61 -12.69 -6.96
CA SER A 19 7.05 -12.67 -7.28
C SER A 19 7.50 -11.35 -7.91
N GLU A 20 6.59 -10.63 -8.58
CA GLU A 20 6.85 -9.37 -9.29
C GLU A 20 5.59 -8.48 -9.26
N VAL A 21 5.77 -7.16 -9.31
CA VAL A 21 4.70 -6.16 -9.39
C VAL A 21 5.08 -5.11 -10.43
N THR A 22 4.14 -4.77 -11.31
CA THR A 22 4.30 -3.70 -12.31
C THR A 22 3.41 -2.52 -11.96
N LEU A 23 3.99 -1.32 -11.87
CA LEU A 23 3.25 -0.07 -11.71
C LEU A 23 3.11 0.63 -13.06
N VAL A 24 1.88 0.73 -13.57
CA VAL A 24 1.57 1.52 -14.76
C VAL A 24 1.11 2.90 -14.29
N ALA A 25 2.06 3.83 -14.21
CA ALA A 25 1.84 5.16 -13.64
C ALA A 25 2.63 6.24 -14.39
N ASN A 26 2.12 7.46 -14.37
CA ASN A 26 2.81 8.63 -14.88
C ASN A 26 3.81 9.20 -13.83
N PRO A 27 4.74 10.10 -14.22
CA PRO A 27 5.74 10.64 -13.29
C PRO A 27 5.16 11.39 -12.08
N HIS A 28 3.97 11.95 -12.19
CA HIS A 28 3.32 12.65 -11.08
C HIS A 28 2.75 11.64 -10.07
N GLU A 29 2.07 10.61 -10.54
CA GLU A 29 1.59 9.49 -9.71
C GLU A 29 2.75 8.79 -8.99
N LEU A 30 3.87 8.52 -9.68
CA LEU A 30 5.04 7.89 -9.06
C LEU A 30 5.60 8.71 -7.90
N ARG A 31 5.62 10.05 -8.00
CA ARG A 31 6.06 10.92 -6.89
C ARG A 31 5.10 10.88 -5.71
N LYS A 32 3.79 10.82 -5.98
CA LYS A 32 2.77 10.68 -4.93
C LYS A 32 2.90 9.33 -4.20
N ILE A 33 3.10 8.24 -4.96
CA ILE A 33 3.37 6.92 -4.39
C ILE A 33 4.65 6.92 -3.56
N ALA A 34 5.73 7.53 -4.05
CA ALA A 34 6.98 7.63 -3.29
C ALA A 34 6.79 8.37 -1.95
N ARG A 35 6.09 9.52 -1.97
CA ARG A 35 5.78 10.27 -0.75
C ARG A 35 4.91 9.48 0.23
N PHE A 36 3.96 8.70 -0.27
CA PHE A 36 3.16 7.80 0.55
C PHE A 36 4.03 6.74 1.26
N LEU A 37 4.97 6.13 0.54
CA LEU A 37 5.89 5.14 1.13
C LEU A 37 6.81 5.77 2.19
N GLU A 38 7.28 7.00 1.96
CA GLU A 38 8.05 7.76 2.95
C GLU A 38 7.24 8.03 4.22
N LEU A 39 6.00 8.50 4.09
CA LEU A 39 5.10 8.74 5.21
C LEU A 39 4.81 7.47 6.02
N ALA A 40 4.55 6.35 5.33
CA ALA A 40 4.34 5.07 5.98
C ALA A 40 5.58 4.62 6.78
N ALA A 41 6.79 4.79 6.21
CA ALA A 41 8.03 4.46 6.90
C ALA A 41 8.27 5.34 8.14
N GLU A 42 7.97 6.63 8.05
CA GLU A 42 8.04 7.55 9.20
C GLU A 42 7.07 7.13 10.31
N GLN A 43 5.81 6.83 9.98
CA GLN A 43 4.80 6.40 10.95
C GLN A 43 5.19 5.08 11.63
N MET A 44 5.66 4.10 10.86
CA MET A 44 6.18 2.83 11.40
C MET A 44 7.37 3.03 12.35
N THR A 45 8.19 4.06 12.12
CA THR A 45 9.35 4.37 12.97
C THR A 45 8.94 5.07 14.27
N GLN A 46 7.93 5.94 14.21
CA GLN A 46 7.48 6.73 15.35
C GLN A 46 6.65 5.91 16.35
N ASP A 47 5.71 5.11 15.84
CA ASP A 47 4.84 4.28 16.68
C ASP A 47 4.56 2.92 16.02
N PRO A 48 5.54 1.98 16.06
CA PRO A 48 5.43 0.69 15.38
C PRO A 48 4.28 -0.18 15.91
N ALA A 49 3.80 0.06 17.12
CA ALA A 49 2.72 -0.72 17.73
C ALA A 49 1.32 -0.22 17.35
N GLN A 50 1.19 1.01 16.85
CA GLN A 50 -0.10 1.59 16.41
C GLN A 50 -0.27 1.64 14.90
N PHE A 51 0.81 1.47 14.13
CA PHE A 51 0.73 1.39 12.68
C PHE A 51 0.39 -0.04 12.24
N GLU A 52 -0.90 -0.34 12.05
CA GLU A 52 -1.34 -1.63 11.47
C GLU A 52 -1.22 -1.61 9.94
N HIS A 53 -1.92 -0.69 9.29
CA HIS A 53 -1.90 -0.50 7.85
C HIS A 53 -2.35 0.91 7.46
N VAL A 54 -2.00 1.32 6.24
CA VAL A 54 -2.46 2.57 5.63
C VAL A 54 -2.66 2.38 4.13
N HIS A 55 -3.73 2.96 3.59
CA HIS A 55 -4.00 2.97 2.16
C HIS A 55 -3.43 4.26 1.54
N LEU A 56 -2.93 4.17 0.31
CA LEU A 56 -2.53 5.35 -0.46
C LEU A 56 -3.67 6.38 -0.57
N SER A 57 -4.91 5.90 -0.73
CA SER A 57 -6.11 6.75 -0.80
C SER A 57 -6.43 7.54 0.47
N ASP A 58 -5.89 7.12 1.62
CA ASP A 58 -6.06 7.84 2.90
C ASP A 58 -5.25 9.13 2.91
N VAL A 59 -4.11 9.12 2.21
CA VAL A 59 -3.18 10.26 2.10
C VAL A 59 -3.47 11.12 0.87
N ASP A 60 -3.87 10.49 -0.24
CA ASP A 60 -4.12 11.16 -1.51
C ASP A 60 -5.39 10.65 -2.20
N ARG A 61 -6.42 11.51 -2.23
CA ARG A 61 -7.75 11.16 -2.74
C ARG A 61 -7.80 10.92 -4.26
N ASP A 62 -6.78 11.32 -5.01
CA ASP A 62 -6.70 11.06 -6.44
C ASP A 62 -6.68 9.56 -6.76
N PHE A 63 -6.31 8.71 -5.78
CA PHE A 63 -6.22 7.25 -5.94
C PHE A 63 -7.48 6.49 -5.54
N THR A 64 -8.58 7.16 -5.18
CA THR A 64 -9.84 6.50 -4.74
C THR A 64 -10.50 5.64 -5.82
N ALA A 65 -10.24 5.91 -7.10
CA ALA A 65 -10.75 5.14 -8.23
C ALA A 65 -9.72 4.17 -8.83
N THR A 66 -8.61 3.92 -8.13
CA THR A 66 -7.54 3.00 -8.55
C THR A 66 -7.47 1.79 -7.64
N PRO A 67 -6.79 0.69 -8.04
CA PRO A 67 -6.52 -0.40 -7.12
C PRO A 67 -5.83 0.09 -5.84
N SER A 68 -6.31 -0.36 -4.68
CA SER A 68 -5.72 0.02 -3.39
C SER A 68 -4.27 -0.42 -3.29
N LEU A 69 -3.36 0.54 -3.09
CA LEU A 69 -1.99 0.29 -2.65
C LEU A 69 -1.93 0.46 -1.14
N ILE A 70 -1.49 -0.57 -0.43
CA ILE A 70 -1.53 -0.65 1.04
C ILE A 70 -0.12 -0.95 1.55
N VAL A 71 0.31 -0.24 2.59
CA VAL A 71 1.45 -0.64 3.41
C VAL A 71 0.91 -1.27 4.69
N PHE A 72 1.37 -2.48 5.01
CA PHE A 72 0.96 -3.24 6.17
C PHE A 72 2.19 -3.56 7.04
N ASN A 73 2.06 -3.40 8.35
CA ASN A 73 3.11 -3.70 9.31
C ASN A 73 2.73 -4.93 10.16
N PRO A 74 3.42 -6.07 9.99
CA PRO A 74 3.12 -7.28 10.73
C PRO A 74 3.51 -7.23 12.21
N GLN A 75 4.23 -6.21 12.67
CA GLN A 75 4.68 -6.10 14.07
C GLN A 75 3.65 -5.44 14.99
N ALA A 76 2.62 -4.80 14.42
CA ALA A 76 1.54 -4.18 15.18
C ALA A 76 0.39 -5.17 15.53
N LEU A 77 0.56 -6.46 15.22
CA LEU A 77 -0.38 -7.54 15.52
C LEU A 77 -0.01 -8.33 16.78
#